data_AF-A0A7K2N131-F1
#
_entry.id   AF-A0A7K2N131-F1
#
_cell.length_a   1.000
_cell.length_b   1.000
_cell.length_c   1.000
_cell.angle_alpha   90.00
_cell.angle_beta   90.00
_cell.angle_gamma   90.00
#
_symmetry.space_group_name_H-M   'P 1'
#
loop_
_entity.id
_entity.type
_entity.pdbx_description
1 polymer ?
#
loop_
_entity_poly.entity_id
_entity_poly.type
_entity_poly.pdbx_seq_one_letter_code
_entity_poly.pdbx_strand_id
1 'polypeptide(L)'
;LRDADFTGTDLREANLRKADAHDAVFHRADLRMADLRGTDLSTADLADARLTGALASERTRWPAGFDHTAAGVVHTEDPGPEPPPLLQPPGTTWQAPPLRSTP
;
A
#
# COMPACT_ATOMS: atom_id res chain seq x y z
N LEU A 1 5.96 -4.39 14.70
CA LEU A 1 4.76 -3.88 15.41
C LEU A 1 3.89 -5.05 15.85
N ARG A 2 4.50 -6.20 16.16
CA ARG A 2 3.80 -7.43 16.50
C ARG A 2 3.17 -7.29 17.89
N ASP A 3 1.94 -7.76 18.06
CA ASP A 3 1.19 -7.69 19.33
C ASP A 3 1.05 -6.26 19.89
N ALA A 4 1.12 -5.24 19.03
CA ALA A 4 0.99 -3.85 19.43
C ALA A 4 -0.48 -3.40 19.40
N ASP A 5 -0.88 -2.66 20.42
CA ASP A 5 -2.21 -2.04 20.50
C ASP A 5 -2.16 -0.59 20.03
N PHE A 6 -2.81 -0.33 18.90
CA PHE A 6 -3.00 0.99 18.29
C PHE A 6 -4.47 1.44 18.33
N THR A 7 -5.27 0.89 19.25
CA THR A 7 -6.70 1.20 19.33
C THR A 7 -6.95 2.71 19.42
N GLY A 8 -7.69 3.26 18.44
CA GLY A 8 -8.02 4.68 18.37
C GLY A 8 -6.84 5.63 18.10
N THR A 9 -5.68 5.11 17.69
CA THR A 9 -4.49 5.91 17.43
C THR A 9 -4.59 6.61 16.06
N ASP A 10 -4.09 7.83 16.00
CA ASP A 10 -3.94 8.57 14.74
C ASP A 10 -2.63 8.16 14.04
N LEU A 11 -2.76 7.40 12.95
CA LEU A 11 -1.68 6.91 12.10
C LEU A 11 -1.84 7.42 10.66
N ARG A 12 -2.47 8.58 10.48
CA ARG A 12 -2.64 9.20 9.16
C ARG A 12 -1.28 9.47 8.54
N GLU A 13 -1.14 9.14 7.25
CA GLU A 13 0.11 9.30 6.50
C GLU A 13 1.32 8.55 7.11
N ALA A 14 1.07 7.61 8.04
CA ALA A 14 2.14 6.82 8.63
C ALA A 14 2.83 5.94 7.59
N ASN A 15 4.15 5.87 7.67
CA ASN A 15 4.93 4.95 6.84
C ASN A 15 5.07 3.61 7.56
N LEU A 16 4.28 2.62 7.14
CA LEU A 16 4.29 1.26 7.65
C LEU A 16 4.85 0.27 6.61
N ARG A 17 5.57 0.78 5.61
CA ARG A 17 6.03 -0.02 4.47
C ARG A 17 6.91 -1.18 4.92
N LYS A 18 6.58 -2.40 4.48
CA LYS A 18 7.27 -3.64 4.89
C LYS A 18 7.29 -3.89 6.41
N ALA A 19 6.38 -3.27 7.17
CA ALA A 19 6.28 -3.54 8.59
C ALA A 19 5.68 -4.92 8.85
N ASP A 20 6.19 -5.57 9.89
CA ASP A 20 5.56 -6.76 10.45
C ASP A 20 4.54 -6.31 11.49
N ALA A 21 3.26 -6.37 11.11
CA ALA A 21 2.11 -6.02 11.94
C ALA A 21 1.22 -7.25 12.18
N HIS A 22 1.83 -8.44 12.24
CA HIS A 22 1.11 -9.64 12.68
C HIS A 22 0.48 -9.36 14.05
N ASP A 23 -0.71 -9.91 14.31
CA ASP A 23 -1.39 -9.88 15.61
C ASP A 23 -1.52 -8.47 16.23
N ALA A 24 -1.36 -7.41 15.43
CA ALA A 24 -1.49 -6.04 15.88
C ALA A 24 -2.97 -5.63 15.91
N VAL A 25 -3.33 -4.79 16.89
CA VAL A 25 -4.70 -4.30 17.06
C VAL A 25 -4.75 -2.86 16.56
N PHE A 26 -5.48 -2.63 15.47
CA PHE A 26 -5.74 -1.30 14.89
C PHE A 26 -7.21 -0.90 15.05
N HIS A 27 -7.89 -1.42 16.08
CA HIS A 27 -9.31 -1.17 16.28
C HIS A 27 -9.60 0.34 16.34
N ARG A 28 -10.48 0.86 15.46
CA ARG A 28 -10.78 2.31 15.33
C ARG A 28 -9.56 3.21 15.05
N ALA A 29 -8.43 2.66 14.63
CA ALA A 29 -7.27 3.46 14.26
C ALA A 29 -7.53 4.24 12.97
N ASP A 30 -6.91 5.42 12.85
CA ASP A 30 -6.98 6.22 11.63
C ASP A 30 -5.74 6.00 10.77
N LEU A 31 -5.85 5.18 9.73
CA LEU A 31 -4.79 4.81 8.78
C LEU A 31 -4.98 5.50 7.42
N ARG A 32 -5.74 6.61 7.36
CA ARG A 32 -5.98 7.32 6.09
C ARG A 32 -4.66 7.79 5.49
N MET A 33 -4.50 7.59 4.17
CA MET A 33 -3.28 7.93 3.43
C MET A 33 -1.99 7.23 3.93
N ALA A 34 -2.10 6.23 4.81
CA ALA A 34 -0.94 5.50 5.31
C ALA A 34 -0.31 4.63 4.22
N ASP A 35 1.01 4.47 4.26
CA ASP A 35 1.73 3.60 3.33
C ASP A 35 1.85 2.20 3.93
N LEU A 36 0.99 1.29 3.47
CA LEU A 36 0.93 -0.11 3.89
C LEU A 36 1.63 -1.06 2.90
N ARG A 37 2.35 -0.55 1.89
CA ARG A 37 2.90 -1.41 0.83
C ARG A 37 3.84 -2.48 1.40
N GLY A 38 3.50 -3.75 1.16
CA GLY A 38 4.28 -4.89 1.63
C GLY A 38 4.20 -5.15 3.13
N THR A 39 3.24 -4.54 3.83
CA THR A 39 2.94 -4.81 5.24
C THR A 39 2.24 -6.15 5.37
N ASP A 40 2.55 -6.88 6.43
CA ASP A 40 1.82 -8.09 6.78
C ASP A 40 0.77 -7.80 7.86
N LEU A 41 -0.51 -7.76 7.46
CA LEU A 41 -1.67 -7.58 8.33
C LEU A 41 -2.53 -8.85 8.40
N SER A 42 -1.98 -10.01 8.01
CA SER A 42 -2.74 -11.26 7.83
C SER A 42 -3.50 -11.75 9.08
N THR A 43 -3.05 -11.37 10.27
CA THR A 43 -3.72 -11.67 11.55
C THR A 43 -4.04 -10.41 12.37
N ALA A 44 -3.89 -9.22 11.77
CA ALA A 44 -4.18 -7.96 12.45
C ALA A 44 -5.68 -7.72 12.59
N ASP A 45 -6.10 -7.10 13.69
CA ASP A 45 -7.46 -6.62 13.88
C ASP A 45 -7.61 -5.21 13.30
N LEU A 46 -8.32 -5.08 12.18
CA LEU A 46 -8.63 -3.82 11.50
C LEU A 46 -10.10 -3.40 11.70
N ALA A 47 -10.80 -3.94 12.71
CA ALA A 47 -12.19 -3.60 12.96
C ALA A 47 -12.38 -2.10 13.20
N ASP A 48 -13.33 -1.49 12.48
CA ASP A 48 -13.59 -0.05 12.48
C ASP A 48 -12.39 0.85 12.10
N ALA A 49 -11.30 0.30 11.58
CA ALA A 49 -10.15 1.10 11.15
C ALA A 49 -10.46 1.90 9.87
N ARG A 50 -9.94 3.13 9.79
CA ARG A 50 -10.14 4.01 8.63
C ARG A 50 -8.95 3.91 7.68
N LEU A 51 -9.11 3.25 6.55
CA LEU A 51 -8.03 2.99 5.57
C LEU A 51 -8.20 3.77 4.25
N THR A 52 -9.08 4.76 4.23
CA THR A 52 -9.38 5.52 3.01
C THR A 52 -8.13 6.21 2.48
N GLY A 53 -7.77 5.93 1.23
CA GLY A 53 -6.57 6.46 0.58
C GLY A 53 -5.26 5.79 1.01
N ALA A 54 -5.31 4.77 1.88
CA ALA A 54 -4.11 4.02 2.25
C ALA A 54 -3.54 3.31 1.02
N LEU A 55 -2.22 3.26 0.91
CA LEU A 55 -1.52 2.66 -0.22
C LEU A 55 -1.19 1.21 0.08
N ALA A 56 -1.62 0.31 -0.79
CA ALA A 56 -1.27 -1.11 -0.72
C ALA A 56 -0.71 -1.59 -2.05
N SER A 57 0.17 -2.59 -1.96
CA SER A 57 0.72 -3.31 -3.12
C SER A 57 0.41 -4.80 -3.02
N GLU A 58 0.70 -5.55 -4.07
CA GLU A 58 0.51 -7.02 -4.13
C GLU A 58 1.19 -7.80 -3.01
N ARG A 59 2.22 -7.21 -2.39
CA ARG A 59 2.94 -7.81 -1.26
C ARG A 59 2.22 -7.63 0.08
N THR A 60 1.21 -6.76 0.12
CA THR A 60 0.45 -6.42 1.33
C THR A 60 -0.50 -7.56 1.63
N ARG A 61 -0.40 -8.13 2.83
CA ARG A 61 -1.29 -9.21 3.25
C ARG A 61 -2.39 -8.64 4.12
N TRP A 62 -3.64 -8.96 3.78
CA TRP A 62 -4.82 -8.54 4.53
C TRP A 62 -5.33 -9.66 5.43
N PRO A 63 -6.04 -9.34 6.52
CA PRO A 63 -6.71 -10.34 7.33
C PRO A 63 -7.79 -11.06 6.53
N ALA A 64 -8.00 -12.34 6.85
CA ALA A 64 -8.97 -13.16 6.14
C ALA A 64 -10.39 -12.57 6.26
N GLY A 65 -11.08 -12.43 5.13
CA GLY A 65 -12.43 -11.84 5.09
C GLY A 65 -12.48 -10.32 5.14
N PHE A 66 -11.34 -9.63 5.16
CA PHE A 66 -11.28 -8.17 5.12
C PHE A 66 -11.36 -7.64 3.68
N ASP A 67 -12.35 -6.79 3.41
CA ASP A 67 -12.52 -6.14 2.13
C ASP A 67 -11.78 -4.79 2.09
N HIS A 68 -10.50 -4.84 1.71
CA HIS A 68 -9.66 -3.65 1.55
C HIS A 68 -10.15 -2.72 0.44
N THR A 69 -10.84 -3.24 -0.58
CA THR A 69 -11.38 -2.44 -1.67
C THR A 69 -12.55 -1.59 -1.16
N ALA A 70 -13.46 -2.19 -0.40
CA ALA A 70 -14.56 -1.48 0.25
C ALA A 70 -14.07 -0.47 1.31
N ALA A 71 -12.95 -0.74 1.96
CA ALA A 71 -12.33 0.19 2.92
C ALA A 71 -11.75 1.46 2.26
N GLY A 72 -11.68 1.52 0.93
CA GLY A 72 -11.14 2.65 0.17
C GLY A 72 -9.62 2.65 0.09
N VAL A 73 -8.99 1.48 0.21
CA VAL A 73 -7.55 1.31 0.00
C VAL A 73 -7.24 1.48 -1.49
N VAL A 74 -6.18 2.21 -1.78
CA VAL A 74 -5.67 2.38 -3.13
C VAL A 74 -4.62 1.32 -3.40
N HIS A 75 -4.90 0.46 -4.38
CA HIS A 75 -3.90 -0.44 -4.92
C HIS A 75 -2.95 0.35 -5.80
N THR A 76 -1.71 0.50 -5.36
CA THR A 76 -0.62 1.08 -6.14
C THR A 76 0.36 -0.03 -6.45
N GLU A 77 0.68 -0.18 -7.73
CA GLU A 77 1.86 -0.92 -8.13
C GLU A 77 3.05 -0.18 -7.50
N ASP A 78 3.84 -0.86 -6.67
CA ASP A 78 5.16 -0.34 -6.32
C ASP A 78 5.91 -0.33 -7.66
N PRO A 79 6.27 0.84 -8.24
CA PRO A 79 7.24 0.81 -9.31
C PRO A 79 8.46 0.22 -8.63
N GLY A 80 8.69 -1.09 -8.85
CA GLY A 80 9.76 -1.84 -8.22
C GLY A 80 11.04 -1.00 -8.31
N PRO A 81 11.94 -1.16 -7.32
CA PRO A 81 12.90 -0.13 -6.89
C PRO A 81 13.23 0.75 -8.07
N GLU A 82 12.80 2.04 -8.04
CA GLU A 82 13.08 3.02 -9.10
C GLU A 82 14.39 2.60 -9.75
N PRO A 83 14.38 2.20 -11.04
CA PRO A 83 15.57 1.62 -11.65
C PRO A 83 16.71 2.52 -11.21
N PRO A 84 17.75 1.97 -10.55
CA PRO A 84 18.83 2.79 -10.02
C PRO A 84 19.21 3.77 -11.12
N PRO A 85 19.52 5.05 -10.83
CA PRO A 85 19.87 6.03 -11.84
C PRO A 85 21.19 5.59 -12.51
N LEU A 86 21.12 4.54 -13.32
CA LEU A 86 22.17 4.00 -14.13
C LEU A 86 21.99 4.71 -15.44
N LEU A 87 22.79 5.76 -15.58
CA LEU A 87 23.32 6.16 -16.87
C LEU A 87 22.23 6.31 -17.93
N GLN A 88 21.42 7.37 -17.86
CA GLN A 88 20.70 7.81 -19.05
C GLN A 88 21.77 8.06 -20.13
N PRO A 89 21.88 7.27 -21.22
CA PRO A 89 22.63 7.76 -22.37
C PRO A 89 21.87 9.00 -22.87
N PRO A 90 22.55 10.13 -23.11
CA PRO A 90 21.86 11.30 -23.65
C PRO A 90 21.36 10.94 -25.05
N GLY A 91 20.04 10.78 -25.23
CA GLY A 91 19.48 10.71 -26.58
C GLY A 91 18.19 9.92 -26.83
N THR A 92 17.63 9.16 -25.89
CA THR A 92 16.42 8.37 -26.20
C THR A 92 15.16 8.95 -25.53
N THR A 93 14.46 9.79 -26.28
CA THR A 93 13.07 10.18 -26.03
C THR A 93 12.18 8.93 -26.01
N TRP A 94 11.51 8.68 -24.89
CA TRP A 94 10.50 7.64 -24.77
C TRP A 94 9.28 8.00 -25.64
N GLN A 95 9.11 7.34 -26.79
CA GLN A 95 7.82 7.33 -27.49
C GLN A 95 7.01 6.10 -27.04
N ALA A 96 5.84 6.37 -26.46
CA ALA A 96 4.84 5.39 -26.07
C ALA A 96 4.25 4.65 -27.29
N PRO A 97 3.80 3.38 -27.16
CA PRO A 97 3.08 2.67 -28.23
C PRO A 97 1.54 2.73 -28.01
N PRO A 98 0.69 2.17 -28.91
CA PRO A 98 0.33 2.68 -30.25
C PRO A 98 -1.21 2.66 -30.50
N LEU A 99 -1.80 3.39 -31.46
CA LEU A 99 -3.17 3.07 -31.92
C LEU A 99 -3.39 3.25 -33.43
N ARG A 100 -3.81 2.12 -34.04
CA ARG A 100 -4.39 1.85 -35.38
C ARG A 100 -4.86 3.07 -36.20
N SER A 101 -4.57 3.07 -37.50
CA SER A 101 -5.52 2.64 -38.53
C SER A 101 -4.98 2.89 -39.94
N THR A 102 -4.89 1.81 -40.71
CA THR A 102 -5.01 1.78 -42.18
C THR A 102 -6.26 2.52 -42.63
N PRO A 103 -6.25 3.18 -43.80
CA PRO A 103 -6.67 2.45 -45.01
C PRO A 103 -5.62 2.44 -46.14
#